data_AF-A0A1F7UIW8-F1
#
_entry.id   AF-A0A1F7UIW8-F1
#
_cell.length_a   1.000
_cell.length_b   1.000
_cell.length_c   1.000
_cell.angle_alpha   90.00
_cell.angle_beta   90.00
_cell.angle_gamma   90.00
#
_symmetry.space_group_name_H-M   'P 1'
#
loop_
_entity.id
_entity.type
_entity.pdbx_description
1 polymer ?
#
loop_
_entity_poly.entity_id
_entity_poly.type
_entity_poly.pdbx_seq_one_letter_code
_entity_poly.pdbx_strand_id
1 'polypeptide(L)'
;MASLKEELAGLERIMTSDADPADLEDLIQRRASVDGETIGPAQEGKIIEGVFDGQHMVGSDGRQYLVPPNYASKSKLVEGDILKLTIAPNGTFLFKQIGPIERQRVMGVLTRDEHTGDWKSVANGKKYNILTASVTFFKGTAGDDCVILVPKSAPSRWAAVENVIKRY
;
A
#
# COMPACT_ATOMS: atom_id res chain seq x y z
N MET A 1 38.79 -5.76 11.53
CA MET A 1 38.82 -6.16 10.09
C MET A 1 37.64 -7.03 9.67
N ALA A 2 36.95 -7.77 10.56
CA ALA A 2 35.76 -8.57 10.21
C ALA A 2 34.45 -7.74 10.11
N SER A 3 34.23 -6.80 11.03
CA SER A 3 33.00 -5.96 11.11
C SER A 3 32.68 -5.17 9.83
N LEU A 4 33.70 -4.58 9.20
CA LEU A 4 33.51 -3.74 8.01
C LEU A 4 33.04 -4.53 6.77
N LYS A 5 33.34 -5.84 6.71
CA LYS A 5 32.86 -6.70 5.61
C LYS A 5 31.40 -7.11 5.81
N GLU A 6 30.97 -7.28 7.06
CA GLU A 6 29.57 -7.57 7.39
C GLU A 6 28.69 -6.33 7.16
N GLU A 7 29.20 -5.13 7.47
CA GLU A 7 28.52 -3.86 7.20
C GLU A 7 28.37 -3.59 5.69
N LEU A 8 29.40 -3.89 4.87
CA LEU A 8 29.33 -3.79 3.41
C LEU A 8 28.35 -4.80 2.80
N ALA A 9 28.33 -6.04 3.30
CA ALA A 9 27.39 -7.06 2.85
C ALA A 9 25.93 -6.71 3.17
N GLY A 10 25.68 -6.04 4.29
CA GLY A 10 24.37 -5.48 4.63
C GLY A 10 23.95 -4.36 3.68
N LEU A 11 24.89 -3.49 3.31
CA LEU A 11 24.65 -2.37 2.40
C LEU A 11 24.40 -2.83 0.96
N GLU A 12 25.12 -3.85 0.50
CA GLU A 12 24.93 -4.44 -0.83
C GLU A 12 23.55 -5.11 -0.99
N ARG A 13 23.01 -5.74 0.08
CA ARG A 13 21.64 -6.27 0.08
C ARG A 13 20.57 -5.18 -0.01
N ILE A 14 20.82 -4.00 0.55
CA ILE A 14 19.87 -2.88 0.51
C ILE A 14 19.84 -2.23 -0.89
N MET A 15 20.98 -2.25 -1.60
CA MET A 15 21.06 -1.72 -2.97
C MET A 15 20.51 -2.66 -4.04
N THR A 16 20.30 -3.94 -3.73
CA THR A 16 19.60 -4.87 -4.64
C THR A 16 18.10 -4.76 -4.39
N SER A 17 17.39 -4.31 -5.41
CA SER A 17 16.02 -3.79 -5.41
C SER A 17 14.91 -4.80 -5.09
N ASP A 18 15.01 -5.53 -3.98
CA ASP A 18 13.99 -6.49 -3.51
C ASP A 18 13.88 -6.54 -1.97
N ALA A 19 14.29 -5.49 -1.27
CA ALA A 19 14.04 -5.38 0.17
C ALA A 19 12.57 -5.00 0.41
N ASP A 20 11.78 -5.96 0.91
CA ASP A 20 10.40 -5.73 1.30
C ASP A 20 10.35 -4.75 2.49
N PRO A 21 9.43 -3.77 2.50
CA PRO A 21 9.30 -2.82 3.62
C PRO A 21 8.99 -3.51 4.97
N ALA A 22 8.53 -4.76 4.94
CA ALA A 22 8.34 -5.60 6.11
C ALA A 22 9.68 -6.02 6.78
N ASP A 23 10.74 -6.24 6.00
CA ASP A 23 12.07 -6.59 6.54
C ASP A 23 12.71 -5.39 7.24
N LEU A 24 12.36 -4.17 6.80
CA LEU A 24 12.79 -2.93 7.44
C LEU A 24 12.05 -2.68 8.76
N GLU A 25 10.77 -3.04 8.84
CA GLU A 25 9.98 -2.99 10.08
C GLU A 25 10.55 -3.94 11.16
N ASP A 26 10.89 -5.18 10.79
CA ASP A 26 11.46 -6.15 11.75
C ASP A 26 12.84 -5.69 12.27
N LEU A 27 13.63 -4.98 11.46
CA LEU A 27 14.92 -4.45 11.85
C LEU A 27 14.82 -3.25 12.82
N ILE A 28 13.85 -2.36 12.60
CA ILE A 28 13.59 -1.20 13.48
C ILE A 28 13.05 -1.69 14.84
N GLN A 29 12.17 -2.69 14.83
CA GLN A 29 11.57 -3.22 16.05
C GLN A 29 12.57 -3.97 16.93
N ARG A 30 13.56 -4.65 16.32
CA ARG A 30 14.69 -5.28 17.05
C ARG A 30 15.65 -4.27 17.69
N ARG A 31 15.74 -3.04 17.18
CA ARG A 31 16.58 -2.00 17.76
C ARG A 31 15.92 -1.29 18.94
N ALA A 32 14.58 -1.27 18.98
CA ALA A 32 13.80 -0.64 20.05
C ALA A 32 13.78 -1.44 21.37
N SER A 33 14.16 -2.72 21.37
CA SER A 33 14.10 -3.60 22.54
C SER A 33 15.41 -3.75 23.33
N VAL A 34 16.53 -3.21 22.86
CA VAL A 34 17.85 -3.45 23.47
C VAL A 34 18.30 -2.34 24.43
N ASP A 35 17.88 -1.10 24.24
CA ASP A 35 18.28 0.01 25.11
C ASP A 35 17.07 0.68 25.74
N GLY A 36 16.74 0.24 26.96
CA GLY A 36 15.81 0.94 27.84
C GLY A 36 16.45 2.23 28.33
N GLU A 37 16.34 3.30 27.55
CA GLU A 37 16.73 4.63 27.98
C GLU A 37 15.70 5.68 27.52
N THR A 38 15.17 6.40 28.50
CA THR A 38 14.20 7.49 28.40
C THR A 38 14.52 8.49 27.28
N ILE A 39 13.70 8.51 26.23
CA ILE A 39 13.82 9.49 25.14
C ILE A 39 12.91 10.70 25.46
N GLY A 40 13.53 11.79 25.93
CA GLY A 40 12.98 13.15 25.78
C GLY A 40 12.98 13.59 24.30
N PRO A 41 12.24 14.64 23.92
CA PRO A 41 11.68 14.80 22.57
C PRO A 41 12.76 15.04 21.51
N ALA A 42 13.20 13.97 20.86
CA ALA A 42 14.09 14.00 19.72
C ALA A 42 13.25 13.94 18.44
N GLN A 43 13.01 15.11 17.83
CA GLN A 43 12.50 15.31 16.46
C GLN A 43 11.42 14.30 16.03
N GLU A 44 10.23 14.40 16.65
CA GLU A 44 9.06 13.66 16.16
C GLU A 44 8.78 14.07 14.71
N GLY A 45 8.94 13.12 13.78
CA GLY A 45 8.57 13.29 12.39
C GLY A 45 7.15 13.84 12.25
N LYS A 46 6.88 14.62 11.21
CA LYS A 46 5.55 15.22 11.03
C LYS A 46 4.53 14.12 10.76
N ILE A 47 3.53 14.02 11.63
CA ILE A 47 2.40 13.11 11.48
C ILE A 47 1.25 13.86 10.80
N ILE A 48 0.67 13.25 9.77
CA ILE A 48 -0.48 13.76 9.03
C ILE A 48 -1.48 12.61 8.89
N GLU A 49 -2.73 12.86 9.21
CA GLU A 49 -3.81 11.92 8.96
C GLU A 49 -4.56 12.33 7.70
N GLY A 50 -5.08 11.36 6.95
CA GLY A 50 -5.74 11.62 5.69
C GLY A 50 -6.57 10.46 5.20
N VAL A 51 -7.30 10.70 4.12
CA VAL A 51 -8.20 9.73 3.49
C VAL A 51 -7.63 9.26 2.17
N PHE A 52 -7.61 7.95 1.95
CA PHE A 52 -7.15 7.36 0.70
C PHE A 52 -8.18 7.56 -0.43
N ASP A 53 -7.72 8.01 -1.60
CA ASP A 53 -8.56 8.28 -2.78
C ASP A 53 -8.40 7.24 -3.92
N GLY A 54 -7.64 6.18 -3.67
CA GLY A 54 -7.36 5.11 -4.65
C GLY A 54 -5.91 5.14 -5.18
N GLN A 55 -5.24 6.29 -5.14
CA GLN A 55 -3.81 6.42 -5.50
C GLN A 55 -3.03 7.30 -4.53
N HIS A 56 -3.68 8.29 -3.94
CA HIS A 56 -3.12 9.26 -3.02
C HIS A 56 -3.83 9.21 -1.67
N MET A 57 -3.16 9.72 -0.65
CA MET A 57 -3.75 10.10 0.62
C MET A 57 -4.01 11.60 0.58
N VAL A 58 -5.26 12.01 0.77
CA VAL A 58 -5.63 13.42 0.97
C VAL A 58 -5.48 13.72 2.45
N GLY A 59 -4.42 14.45 2.80
CA GLY A 59 -4.12 14.85 4.17
C GLY A 59 -5.14 15.85 4.73
N SER A 60 -5.23 15.93 6.06
CA SER A 60 -6.02 16.94 6.77
C SER A 60 -5.56 18.38 6.47
N ASP A 61 -4.36 18.55 5.90
CA ASP A 61 -3.82 19.81 5.41
C ASP A 61 -4.26 20.16 3.97
N GLY A 62 -5.10 19.30 3.36
CA GLY A 62 -5.60 19.46 1.99
C GLY A 62 -4.60 19.06 0.90
N ARG A 63 -3.42 18.54 1.28
CA ARG A 63 -2.41 18.10 0.32
C ARG A 63 -2.62 16.64 -0.07
N GLN A 64 -2.22 16.29 -1.28
CA GLN A 64 -2.25 14.92 -1.78
C GLN A 64 -0.85 14.31 -1.68
N TYR A 65 -0.79 13.11 -1.11
CA TYR A 65 0.43 12.35 -0.93
C TYR A 65 0.33 11.04 -1.70
N LEU A 66 1.22 10.81 -2.66
CA LEU A 66 1.22 9.58 -3.46
C LEU A 66 1.49 8.37 -2.57
N VAL A 67 0.57 7.41 -2.58
CA VAL A 67 0.73 6.16 -1.83
C VAL A 67 1.41 5.14 -2.74
N PRO A 68 2.47 4.45 -2.26
CA PRO A 68 3.12 3.40 -3.03
C PRO A 68 2.12 2.32 -3.49
N PRO A 69 2.04 2.01 -4.80
CA PRO A 69 1.06 1.04 -5.33
C PRO A 69 1.16 -0.35 -4.69
N ASN A 70 2.38 -0.77 -4.32
CA ASN A 70 2.63 -2.06 -3.65
C ASN A 70 2.09 -2.08 -2.21
N TYR A 71 2.20 -0.96 -1.48
CA TYR A 71 1.63 -0.86 -0.15
C TYR A 71 0.09 -0.90 -0.22
N ALA A 72 -0.47 -0.15 -1.18
CA ALA A 72 -1.91 -0.11 -1.40
C ALA A 72 -2.48 -1.47 -1.83
N SER A 73 -1.77 -2.23 -2.67
CA SER A 73 -2.18 -3.58 -3.08
C SER A 73 -2.07 -4.60 -1.95
N LYS A 74 -0.93 -4.66 -1.26
CA LYS A 74 -0.70 -5.61 -0.14
C LYS A 74 -1.67 -5.37 1.02
N SER A 75 -1.91 -4.11 1.37
CA SER A 75 -2.85 -3.73 2.45
C SER A 75 -4.32 -3.72 2.01
N LYS A 76 -4.60 -3.95 0.72
CA LYS A 76 -5.93 -3.92 0.12
C LYS A 76 -6.68 -2.62 0.47
N LEU A 77 -6.03 -1.48 0.25
CA LEU A 77 -6.58 -0.17 0.60
C LEU A 77 -7.77 0.17 -0.30
N VAL A 78 -8.85 0.62 0.32
CA VAL A 78 -10.10 1.02 -0.35
C VAL A 78 -10.27 2.52 -0.24
N GLU A 79 -10.84 3.16 -1.26
CA GLU A 79 -11.18 4.59 -1.19
C GLU A 79 -12.03 4.88 0.06
N GLY A 80 -11.61 5.87 0.84
CA GLY A 80 -12.22 6.20 2.13
C GLY A 80 -11.45 5.64 3.34
N ASP A 81 -10.45 4.78 3.15
CA ASP A 81 -9.60 4.33 4.25
C ASP A 81 -8.81 5.48 4.87
N ILE A 82 -8.78 5.53 6.19
CA ILE A 82 -8.02 6.50 6.96
C ILE A 82 -6.58 6.00 7.10
N LEU A 83 -5.66 6.82 6.59
CA LEU A 83 -4.22 6.59 6.64
C LEU A 83 -3.56 7.62 7.54
N LYS A 84 -2.49 7.18 8.21
CA LYS A 84 -1.54 8.02 8.91
C LYS A 84 -0.24 8.04 8.12
N LEU A 85 0.15 9.21 7.67
CA LEU A 85 1.45 9.50 7.09
C LEU A 85 2.39 9.99 8.19
N THR A 86 3.52 9.33 8.35
CA THR A 86 4.64 9.81 9.15
C THR A 86 5.76 10.23 8.22
N ILE A 87 6.11 11.51 8.26
CA ILE A 87 7.25 12.06 7.52
C ILE A 87 8.45 12.01 8.46
N ALA A 88 9.34 11.04 8.22
CA ALA A 88 10.55 10.89 9.01
C ALA A 88 11.51 12.08 8.78
N PRO A 89 12.43 12.38 9.71
CA PRO A 89 13.37 13.50 9.59
C PRO A 89 14.27 13.41 8.33
N ASN A 90 14.47 12.20 7.80
CA ASN A 90 15.19 11.93 6.56
C ASN A 90 14.35 12.17 5.28
N GLY A 91 13.10 12.61 5.42
CA GLY A 91 12.16 12.85 4.32
C GLY A 91 11.43 11.60 3.81
N THR A 92 11.59 10.43 4.45
CA THR A 92 10.85 9.22 4.06
C THR A 92 9.39 9.32 4.48
N PHE A 93 8.49 8.91 3.58
CA PHE A 93 7.05 8.82 3.83
C PHE A 93 6.68 7.41 4.27
N LEU A 94 6.20 7.27 5.51
CA LEU A 94 5.68 6.02 6.04
C LEU A 94 4.15 6.12 6.13
N PHE A 95 3.46 5.29 5.36
CA PHE A 95 2.00 5.20 5.39
C PHE A 95 1.57 4.03 6.28
N LYS A 96 0.60 4.27 7.15
CA LYS A 96 -0.04 3.24 7.96
C LYS A 96 -1.55 3.38 7.89
N GLN A 97 -2.26 2.31 7.55
CA GLN A 97 -3.72 2.27 7.69
C GLN A 97 -4.08 2.28 9.18
N ILE A 98 -4.94 3.23 9.56
CA ILE A 98 -5.41 3.40 10.95
C ILE A 98 -6.92 3.25 11.09
N GLY A 99 -7.68 3.36 10.00
CA GLY A 99 -9.14 3.20 10.01
C GLY A 99 -9.65 2.68 8.69
N PRO A 100 -9.86 1.37 8.52
CA PRO A 100 -10.49 0.84 7.31
C PRO A 100 -11.96 1.28 7.24
N ILE A 101 -12.42 1.67 6.05
CA ILE A 101 -13.83 1.99 5.82
C ILE A 101 -14.68 0.72 5.74
N GLU A 102 -15.97 0.83 6.07
CA GLU A 102 -16.92 -0.24 5.78
C GLU A 102 -16.94 -0.55 4.27
N ARG A 103 -16.59 -1.78 3.94
CA ARG A 103 -16.42 -2.26 2.57
C ARG A 103 -17.17 -3.57 2.35
N GLN A 104 -17.62 -3.76 1.13
CA GLN A 104 -18.33 -4.95 0.69
C GLN A 104 -17.51 -5.68 -0.38
N ARG A 105 -17.65 -7.00 -0.39
CA ARG A 105 -17.06 -7.88 -1.40
C ARG A 105 -18.01 -7.96 -2.58
N VAL A 106 -17.47 -7.74 -3.77
CA VAL A 106 -18.23 -7.88 -5.02
C VAL A 106 -17.42 -8.73 -5.99
N MET A 107 -18.10 -9.63 -6.68
CA MET A 107 -17.52 -10.37 -7.79
C MET A 107 -17.48 -9.47 -9.02
N GLY A 108 -16.31 -9.37 -9.64
CA GLY A 108 -16.11 -8.66 -10.88
C GLY A 108 -15.27 -9.47 -11.86
N VAL A 109 -15.16 -8.97 -13.08
CA VAL A 109 -14.31 -9.54 -14.13
C VAL A 109 -13.17 -8.58 -14.39
N LEU A 110 -11.93 -9.08 -14.35
CA LEU A 110 -10.76 -8.28 -14.71
C LEU A 110 -10.75 -7.97 -16.20
N THR A 111 -10.51 -6.71 -16.52
CA THR A 111 -10.39 -6.19 -17.87
C THR A 111 -9.15 -5.31 -17.93
N ARG A 112 -8.51 -5.28 -19.09
CA ARG A 112 -7.38 -4.39 -19.34
C ARG A 112 -7.77 -3.44 -20.45
N ASP A 113 -7.55 -2.16 -20.22
CA ASP A 113 -7.77 -1.14 -21.23
C ASP A 113 -6.63 -1.20 -22.26
N GLU A 114 -6.95 -1.45 -23.53
CA GLU A 114 -5.94 -1.65 -24.58
C GLU A 114 -5.22 -0.35 -24.96
N HIS A 115 -5.82 0.82 -24.71
CA HIS A 115 -5.24 2.12 -25.05
C HIS A 115 -4.34 2.66 -23.95
N THR A 116 -4.80 2.55 -22.70
CA THR A 116 -4.07 3.10 -21.53
C THR A 116 -3.19 2.07 -20.83
N GLY A 117 -3.47 0.77 -21.03
CA GLY A 117 -2.80 -0.32 -20.33
C GLY A 117 -3.30 -0.52 -18.90
N ASP A 118 -4.23 0.29 -18.43
CA ASP A 118 -4.76 0.29 -17.07
C ASP A 118 -5.66 -0.91 -16.81
N TRP A 119 -5.59 -1.44 -15.59
CA TRP A 119 -6.44 -2.53 -15.13
C TRP A 119 -7.74 -2.00 -14.56
N LYS A 120 -8.85 -2.62 -14.96
CA LYS A 120 -10.20 -2.29 -14.51
C LYS A 120 -10.96 -3.57 -14.18
N SER A 121 -11.82 -3.53 -13.17
CA SER A 121 -12.75 -4.61 -12.85
C SER A 121 -14.18 -4.17 -13.16
N VAL A 122 -14.94 -5.01 -13.85
CA VAL A 122 -16.36 -4.78 -14.14
C VAL A 122 -17.19 -5.57 -13.13
N ALA A 123 -17.93 -4.88 -12.28
CA ALA A 123 -18.77 -5.48 -11.25
C ALA A 123 -20.11 -4.74 -11.14
N ASN A 124 -21.22 -5.48 -11.12
CA ASN A 124 -22.59 -4.92 -11.04
C ASN A 124 -22.86 -3.80 -12.08
N GLY A 125 -22.34 -3.94 -13.30
CA GLY A 125 -22.50 -2.94 -14.38
C GLY A 125 -21.66 -1.66 -14.21
N LYS A 126 -20.83 -1.57 -13.16
CA LYS A 126 -19.89 -0.46 -12.94
C LYS A 126 -18.46 -0.91 -13.22
N LYS A 127 -17.63 0.02 -13.71
CA LYS A 127 -16.20 -0.18 -13.93
C LYS A 127 -15.43 0.46 -12.77
N TYR A 128 -14.57 -0.32 -12.14
CA TYR A 128 -13.67 0.15 -11.08
C TYR A 128 -12.24 0.06 -11.57
N ASN A 129 -11.44 1.09 -11.29
CA ASN A 129 -10.02 1.08 -11.55
C ASN A 129 -9.32 0.19 -10.51
N ILE A 130 -8.34 -0.59 -10.97
CA ILE A 130 -7.58 -1.53 -10.15
C ILE A 130 -6.11 -1.18 -10.28
N LEU A 131 -5.41 -1.19 -9.14
CA LEU A 131 -3.96 -1.03 -9.13
C LEU A 131 -3.29 -2.21 -9.86
N THR A 132 -2.46 -1.90 -10.86
CA THR A 132 -1.65 -2.88 -11.59
C THR A 132 -0.86 -3.79 -10.64
N ALA A 133 -0.32 -3.22 -9.56
CA ALA A 133 0.40 -3.96 -8.51
C ALA A 133 -0.45 -5.06 -7.84
N SER A 134 -1.78 -4.89 -7.76
CA SER A 134 -2.66 -5.94 -7.25
C SER A 134 -2.81 -7.07 -8.25
N VAL A 135 -2.99 -6.74 -9.54
CA VAL A 135 -3.17 -7.75 -10.59
C VAL A 135 -1.91 -8.59 -10.78
N THR A 136 -0.73 -7.96 -10.76
CA THR A 136 0.55 -8.65 -10.86
C THR A 136 0.80 -9.56 -9.65
N PHE A 137 0.46 -9.12 -8.44
CA PHE A 137 0.59 -9.92 -7.21
C PHE A 137 -0.25 -11.21 -7.27
N PHE A 138 -1.51 -11.10 -7.69
CA PHE A 138 -2.41 -12.27 -7.85
C PHE A 138 -2.22 -13.03 -9.16
N LYS A 139 -1.29 -12.58 -10.03
CA LYS A 139 -1.04 -13.15 -11.36
C LYS A 139 -2.33 -13.29 -12.19
N GLY A 140 -3.18 -12.27 -12.11
CA GLY A 140 -4.46 -12.21 -12.82
C GLY A 140 -4.29 -11.86 -14.30
N THR A 141 -5.21 -12.33 -15.12
CA THR A 141 -5.30 -12.03 -16.55
C THR A 141 -6.63 -11.39 -16.91
N ALA A 142 -6.70 -10.72 -18.06
CA ALA A 142 -7.96 -10.16 -18.53
C ALA A 142 -8.94 -11.30 -18.85
N GLY A 143 -10.16 -11.21 -18.31
CA GLY A 143 -11.17 -12.26 -18.39
C GLY A 143 -11.29 -13.13 -17.12
N ASP A 144 -10.33 -13.07 -16.20
CA ASP A 144 -10.44 -13.78 -14.93
C ASP A 144 -11.51 -13.15 -14.02
N ASP A 145 -12.23 -14.01 -13.30
CA ASP A 145 -13.13 -13.57 -12.23
C ASP A 145 -12.29 -13.09 -11.04
N CYS A 146 -12.69 -12.02 -10.38
CA CYS A 146 -11.99 -11.50 -9.20
C CYS A 146 -12.97 -11.04 -8.12
N VAL A 147 -12.54 -11.14 -6.87
CA VAL A 147 -13.24 -10.55 -5.73
C VAL A 147 -12.60 -9.19 -5.48
N ILE A 148 -13.40 -8.13 -5.62
CA ILE A 148 -12.99 -6.77 -5.32
C ILE A 148 -13.66 -6.27 -4.04
N LEU A 149 -12.94 -5.40 -3.34
CA LEU A 149 -13.43 -4.66 -2.19
C LEU A 149 -13.75 -3.23 -2.62
N VAL A 150 -14.99 -2.84 -2.39
CA VAL A 150 -15.50 -1.48 -2.66
C VAL A 150 -16.14 -0.94 -1.39
N PRO A 151 -16.15 0.38 -1.16
CA PRO A 151 -16.81 0.95 0.00
C PRO A 151 -18.33 0.71 -0.08
N LYS A 152 -18.95 0.47 1.08
CA LYS A 152 -20.39 0.19 1.16
C LYS A 152 -21.23 1.46 1.05
N SER A 153 -20.73 2.55 1.65
CA SER A 153 -21.50 3.78 1.87
C SER A 153 -21.11 4.94 0.95
N ALA A 154 -20.05 4.79 0.15
CA ALA A 154 -19.54 5.84 -0.74
C ALA A 154 -19.41 5.33 -2.18
N PRO A 155 -19.67 6.17 -3.20
CA PRO A 155 -19.30 5.84 -4.56
C PRO A 155 -17.78 5.84 -4.69
N SER A 156 -17.19 4.77 -5.21
CA SER A 156 -15.75 4.72 -5.49
C SER A 156 -15.45 4.59 -6.98
N ARG A 157 -14.28 5.11 -7.38
CA ARG A 157 -13.74 4.90 -8.73
C ARG A 157 -12.73 3.75 -8.74
N TRP A 158 -12.03 3.57 -7.64
CA TRP A 158 -11.05 2.53 -7.40
C TRP A 158 -11.63 1.42 -6.52
N ALA A 159 -11.09 0.23 -6.71
CA ALA A 159 -11.37 -0.94 -5.88
C ALA A 159 -10.08 -1.69 -5.57
N ALA A 160 -10.02 -2.31 -4.39
CA ALA A 160 -8.92 -3.19 -4.05
C ALA A 160 -9.23 -4.61 -4.49
N VAL A 161 -8.25 -5.34 -5.04
CA VAL A 161 -8.41 -6.76 -5.34
C VAL A 161 -8.14 -7.55 -4.06
N GLU A 162 -9.10 -8.37 -3.66
CA GLU A 162 -8.92 -9.29 -2.54
C GLU A 162 -8.40 -10.64 -3.00
N ASN A 163 -8.91 -11.14 -4.13
CA ASN A 163 -8.52 -12.41 -4.71
C ASN A 163 -8.85 -12.46 -6.21
N VAL A 164 -8.15 -13.30 -6.97
CA VAL A 164 -8.43 -13.61 -8.38
C VAL A 164 -8.71 -15.10 -8.52
N ILE A 165 -9.81 -15.43 -9.17
CA ILE A 165 -10.28 -16.78 -9.46
C ILE A 165 -10.00 -17.05 -10.93
N LYS A 166 -8.99 -17.89 -11.19
CA LYS A 166 -8.62 -18.28 -12.54
C LYS A 166 -9.65 -19.25 -13.10
N ARG A 167 -10.18 -18.95 -14.29
CA ARG A 167 -10.95 -19.93 -15.06
C ARG A 167 -9.96 -20.82 -15.81
N TYR A 168 -9.90 -22.09 -15.41
CA TYR A 168 -9.17 -23.14 -16.12
C TYR A 168 -10.02 -23.72 -17.25
#